data_AF-A0A956T2J2-F1
#
_entry.id   AF-A0A956T2J2-F1
#
_cell.length_a   1.000
_cell.length_b   1.000
_cell.length_c   1.000
_cell.angle_alpha   90.00
_cell.angle_beta   90.00
_cell.angle_gamma   90.00
#
_symmetry.space_group_name_H-M   'P 1'
#
loop_
_entity.id
_entity.type
_entity.pdbx_description
1 polymer ?
#
loop_
_entity_poly.entity_id
_entity_poly.type
_entity_poly.pdbx_seq_one_letter_code
_entity_poly.pdbx_strand_id
1 'polypeptide(L)'
;MLIHPSQPGRPLNTWRTHGTQQELTPQTFERADSVTVSLQNPKAEDALLAAGMALAKNKPLTLQAPDRSHLPWFLQEADLSYPGTVTVVENAPQKEIDRTPVKDELRQPQEHDTFIGCLMSGLSKEQYAEGRSHLLAIHTTLKDKLASPNNFCEGINVGSSDSFGTPKESLVTDLEAIKGSDNCVFYQYDDSSPPSGMWVELGAALAWGKPCTLFAPNLEGVPEAIKNGMAGLKVVKYGDHRNFQKILREQPQRLTAG
;
A
#
# COMPACT_ATOMS: atom_id res chain seq x y z
N MET A 1 13.15 -43.91 17.58
CA MET A 1 12.98 -42.48 17.91
C MET A 1 13.85 -41.70 16.93
N LEU A 2 13.26 -41.31 15.79
CA LEU A 2 13.98 -40.60 14.73
C LEU A 2 13.77 -39.10 14.96
N ILE A 3 14.85 -38.43 15.35
CA ILE A 3 14.91 -36.96 15.42
C ILE A 3 15.00 -36.49 13.97
N HIS A 4 13.92 -35.87 13.47
CA HIS A 4 13.98 -35.17 12.19
C HIS A 4 14.79 -33.88 12.37
N PRO A 5 15.78 -33.60 11.49
CA PRO A 5 16.47 -32.33 11.51
C PRO A 5 15.50 -31.24 11.08
N SER A 6 15.43 -30.18 11.88
CA SER A 6 14.79 -28.92 11.53
C SER A 6 15.32 -28.45 10.17
N GLN A 7 14.47 -28.53 9.14
CA GLN A 7 14.74 -27.85 7.89
C GLN A 7 14.88 -26.35 8.19
N PRO A 8 15.92 -25.66 7.69
CA PRO A 8 15.94 -24.21 7.72
C PRO A 8 14.91 -23.72 6.70
N GLY A 9 13.67 -23.56 7.17
CA GLY A 9 12.59 -22.97 6.38
C GLY A 9 12.94 -21.52 6.07
N ARG A 10 12.98 -21.18 4.79
CA ARG A 10 13.22 -19.83 4.28
C ARG A 10 12.36 -18.82 5.06
N PRO A 11 12.92 -17.69 5.52
CA PRO A 11 12.10 -16.68 6.16
C PRO A 11 11.36 -15.93 5.04
N LEU A 12 10.15 -16.39 4.74
CA LEU A 12 9.20 -15.66 3.91
C LEU A 12 8.49 -14.65 4.82
N ASN A 13 8.29 -13.43 4.36
CA ASN A 13 7.44 -12.46 5.07
C ASN A 13 6.03 -13.05 5.13
N THR A 14 5.62 -13.50 6.32
CA THR A 14 4.43 -14.34 6.42
C THR A 14 3.22 -13.51 6.81
N TRP A 15 2.23 -13.53 5.92
CA TRP A 15 0.83 -13.41 6.31
C TRP A 15 0.35 -14.75 6.86
N ARG A 16 -0.40 -14.72 7.98
CA ARG A 16 -0.97 -15.92 8.61
C ARG A 16 -2.43 -15.74 8.97
N THR A 17 -3.18 -16.83 8.82
CA THR A 17 -4.54 -17.02 9.34
C THR A 17 -4.51 -18.22 10.29
N HIS A 18 -4.97 -18.07 11.53
CA HIS A 18 -4.95 -19.14 12.54
C HIS A 18 -3.58 -19.80 12.74
N GLY A 19 -2.50 -19.00 12.74
CA GLY A 19 -1.14 -19.49 12.94
C GLY A 19 -0.52 -20.25 11.76
N THR A 20 -1.25 -20.45 10.67
CA THR A 20 -0.75 -21.12 9.46
C THR A 20 -0.42 -20.09 8.38
N GLN A 21 0.75 -20.23 7.76
CA GLN A 21 1.11 -19.44 6.59
C GLN A 21 0.26 -19.87 5.40
N GLN A 22 -0.35 -18.91 4.70
CA GLN A 22 -1.16 -19.18 3.52
C GLN A 22 -0.78 -18.25 2.37
N GLU A 23 -1.18 -18.62 1.15
CA GLU A 23 -1.13 -17.73 -0.01
C GLU A 23 -2.28 -16.72 0.08
N LEU A 24 -1.99 -15.44 -0.16
CA LEU A 24 -3.02 -14.41 -0.15
C LEU A 24 -3.89 -14.56 -1.40
N THR A 25 -5.13 -14.98 -1.18
CA THR A 25 -6.19 -15.00 -2.20
C THR A 25 -7.44 -14.33 -1.60
N PRO A 26 -8.38 -13.84 -2.42
CA PRO A 26 -9.64 -13.31 -1.91
C PRO A 26 -10.38 -14.31 -1.01
N GLN A 27 -10.39 -15.61 -1.37
CA GLN A 27 -11.10 -16.62 -0.58
C GLN A 27 -10.43 -16.92 0.77
N THR A 28 -9.10 -16.99 0.80
CA THR A 28 -8.35 -17.25 2.03
C THR A 28 -8.43 -16.06 2.98
N PHE A 29 -8.38 -14.82 2.45
CA PHE A 29 -8.55 -13.61 3.24
C PHE A 29 -9.96 -13.49 3.84
N GLU A 30 -11.03 -13.72 3.06
CA GLU A 30 -12.41 -13.58 3.54
C GLU A 30 -12.72 -14.52 4.71
N ARG A 31 -12.17 -15.74 4.69
CA ARG A 31 -12.35 -16.74 5.77
C ARG A 31 -11.54 -16.48 7.03
N ALA A 32 -10.57 -15.56 6.99
CA ALA A 32 -9.69 -15.30 8.12
C ALA A 32 -10.42 -14.49 9.21
N ASP A 33 -10.39 -14.95 10.46
CA ASP A 33 -10.92 -14.15 11.59
C ASP A 33 -9.97 -13.03 12.02
N SER A 34 -8.68 -13.22 11.79
CA SER A 34 -7.63 -12.25 12.10
C SER A 34 -6.46 -12.38 11.13
N VAL A 35 -5.64 -11.34 11.08
CA VAL A 35 -4.48 -11.24 10.21
C VAL A 35 -3.23 -10.97 11.03
N THR A 36 -2.19 -11.78 10.86
CA THR A 36 -0.86 -11.50 11.38
C THR A 36 0.12 -11.31 10.24
N VAL A 37 0.89 -10.22 10.29
CA VAL A 37 1.88 -9.84 9.30
C VAL A 37 3.23 -9.70 9.99
N SER A 38 4.23 -10.42 9.48
CA SER A 38 5.63 -10.29 9.91
C SER A 38 6.50 -9.84 8.74
N LEU A 39 7.12 -8.67 8.89
CA LEU A 39 8.00 -8.06 7.89
C LEU A 39 9.44 -8.19 8.41
N GLN A 40 10.11 -9.30 8.10
CA GLN A 40 11.47 -9.58 8.58
C GLN A 40 12.51 -9.65 7.44
N ASN A 41 12.07 -9.59 6.17
CA ASN A 41 12.92 -9.69 4.99
C ASN A 41 12.43 -8.80 3.84
N PRO A 42 13.26 -8.50 2.82
CA PRO A 42 12.77 -7.98 1.54
C PRO A 42 11.74 -8.91 0.91
N LYS A 43 10.84 -8.38 0.06
CA LYS A 43 9.72 -9.08 -0.60
C LYS A 43 8.51 -9.37 0.31
N ALA A 44 7.97 -8.34 0.91
CA ALA A 44 6.90 -8.46 1.90
C ALA A 44 5.53 -7.97 1.39
N GLU A 45 5.40 -7.79 0.08
CA GLU A 45 4.34 -7.00 -0.53
C GLU A 45 2.97 -7.67 -0.40
N ASP A 46 2.90 -9.01 -0.46
CA ASP A 46 1.65 -9.76 -0.18
C ASP A 46 1.19 -9.55 1.28
N ALA A 47 2.13 -9.48 2.22
CA ALA A 47 1.79 -9.26 3.62
C ALA A 47 1.28 -7.83 3.85
N LEU A 48 1.82 -6.85 3.11
CA LEU A 48 1.33 -5.47 3.12
C LEU A 48 -0.06 -5.33 2.49
N LEU A 49 -0.30 -6.00 1.37
CA LEU A 49 -1.64 -6.10 0.78
C LEU A 49 -2.64 -6.66 1.79
N ALA A 50 -2.29 -7.77 2.46
CA ALA A 50 -3.15 -8.38 3.47
C ALA A 50 -3.41 -7.43 4.66
N ALA A 51 -2.42 -6.65 5.08
CA ALA A 51 -2.59 -5.62 6.11
C ALA A 51 -3.61 -4.56 5.68
N GLY A 52 -3.49 -4.07 4.43
CA GLY A 52 -4.44 -3.13 3.83
C GLY A 52 -5.87 -3.68 3.79
N MET A 53 -6.02 -4.92 3.32
CA MET A 53 -7.31 -5.59 3.29
C MET A 53 -7.91 -5.75 4.70
N ALA A 54 -7.08 -6.08 5.70
CA ALA A 54 -7.51 -6.22 7.09
C ALA A 54 -8.03 -4.89 7.67
N LEU A 55 -7.31 -3.79 7.43
CA LEU A 55 -7.72 -2.44 7.82
C LEU A 55 -9.07 -2.07 7.18
N ALA A 56 -9.21 -2.29 5.87
CA ALA A 56 -10.43 -1.99 5.13
C ALA A 56 -11.66 -2.78 5.60
N LYS A 57 -11.48 -4.04 5.98
CA LYS A 57 -12.56 -4.91 6.48
C LYS A 57 -12.71 -4.88 8.01
N ASN A 58 -11.96 -4.02 8.71
CA ASN A 58 -11.92 -3.96 10.17
C ASN A 58 -11.66 -5.34 10.82
N LYS A 59 -10.77 -6.14 10.21
CA LYS A 59 -10.32 -7.41 10.79
C LYS A 59 -9.18 -7.15 11.77
N PRO A 60 -9.12 -7.84 12.92
CA PRO A 60 -7.99 -7.75 13.84
C PRO A 60 -6.66 -7.98 13.12
N LEU A 61 -5.74 -7.03 13.24
CA LEU A 61 -4.45 -7.03 12.57
C LEU A 61 -3.32 -6.97 13.59
N THR A 62 -2.41 -7.94 13.53
CA THR A 62 -1.17 -7.94 14.31
C THR A 62 0.02 -7.71 13.39
N LEU A 63 0.77 -6.64 13.64
CA LEU A 63 2.00 -6.29 12.93
C LEU A 63 3.18 -6.67 13.81
N GLN A 64 4.06 -7.54 13.30
CA GLN A 64 5.27 -7.98 14.01
C GLN A 64 6.50 -7.45 13.31
N ALA A 65 7.32 -6.70 14.06
CA ALA A 65 8.58 -6.16 13.57
C ALA A 65 9.63 -6.14 14.70
N PRO A 66 10.94 -6.17 14.38
CA PRO A 66 11.99 -5.95 15.37
C PRO A 66 11.78 -4.64 16.15
N ASP A 67 11.49 -3.57 15.42
CA ASP A 67 11.05 -2.27 15.91
C ASP A 67 10.14 -1.60 14.84
N ARG A 68 9.39 -0.57 15.22
CA ARG A 68 8.47 0.16 14.33
C ARG A 68 9.11 0.69 13.05
N SER A 69 10.38 1.09 13.03
CA SER A 69 11.03 1.62 11.83
C SER A 69 11.20 0.59 10.71
N HIS A 70 11.08 -0.71 11.02
CA HIS A 70 11.04 -1.78 10.02
C HIS A 70 9.68 -1.91 9.32
N LEU A 71 8.63 -1.29 9.87
CA LEU A 71 7.34 -1.20 9.20
C LEU A 71 7.36 -0.04 8.19
N PRO A 72 6.62 -0.15 7.07
CA PRO A 72 6.36 1.01 6.21
C PRO A 72 5.83 2.17 7.02
N TRP A 73 6.13 3.40 6.60
CA TRP A 73 5.82 4.64 7.33
C TRP A 73 4.42 4.63 7.95
N PHE A 74 3.38 4.38 7.16
CA PHE A 74 1.98 4.39 7.63
C PHE A 74 1.64 3.29 8.66
N LEU A 75 2.39 2.19 8.68
CA LEU A 75 2.17 1.09 9.61
C LEU A 75 2.89 1.27 10.95
N GLN A 76 3.83 2.21 11.04
CA GLN A 76 4.63 2.42 12.26
C GLN A 76 3.79 2.79 13.48
N GLU A 77 2.63 3.42 13.29
CA GLU A 77 1.74 3.86 14.37
C GLU A 77 0.28 3.43 14.12
N ALA A 78 0.08 2.34 13.36
CA ALA A 78 -1.26 1.89 12.96
C ALA A 78 -2.16 1.47 14.15
N ASP A 79 -1.57 1.06 15.27
CA ASP A 79 -2.27 0.81 16.55
C ASP A 79 -2.83 2.10 17.18
N LEU A 80 -2.26 3.27 16.87
CA LEU A 80 -2.76 4.58 17.28
C LEU A 80 -3.79 5.13 16.28
N SER A 81 -3.72 4.72 15.01
CA SER A 81 -4.74 4.99 13.99
C SER A 81 -6.00 4.15 14.17
N TYR A 82 -5.88 2.89 14.58
CA TYR A 82 -7.00 1.96 14.75
C TYR A 82 -6.92 1.20 16.09
N PRO A 83 -7.14 1.90 17.23
CA PRO A 83 -7.05 1.30 18.56
C PRO A 83 -8.05 0.14 18.72
N GLY A 84 -7.59 -0.99 19.25
CA GLY A 84 -8.41 -2.18 19.48
C GLY A 84 -8.57 -3.10 18.26
N THR A 85 -8.32 -2.61 17.05
CA THR A 85 -8.27 -3.43 15.82
C THR A 85 -6.84 -3.81 15.46
N VAL A 86 -5.90 -2.89 15.63
CA VAL A 86 -4.49 -3.10 15.28
C VAL A 86 -3.63 -3.24 16.53
N THR A 87 -2.73 -4.22 16.51
CA THR A 87 -1.67 -4.40 17.51
C THR A 87 -0.32 -4.40 16.83
N VAL A 88 0.58 -3.52 17.27
CA VAL A 88 1.99 -3.51 16.85
C VAL A 88 2.82 -4.18 17.94
N VAL A 89 3.52 -5.26 17.59
CA VAL A 89 4.41 -6.01 18.48
C VAL A 89 5.84 -5.75 18.07
N GLU A 90 6.60 -5.14 18.99
CA GLU A 90 8.02 -4.81 18.84
C GLU A 90 8.86 -5.68 19.78
N ASN A 91 10.02 -6.14 19.33
CA ASN A 91 10.94 -6.91 20.17
C ASN A 91 11.77 -6.00 21.09
N ALA A 92 12.15 -4.82 20.61
CA ALA A 92 12.93 -3.84 21.36
C ALA A 92 12.55 -2.41 20.91
N PRO A 93 11.70 -1.68 21.66
CA PRO A 93 11.31 -0.33 21.27
C PRO A 93 12.51 0.61 21.35
N GLN A 94 12.87 1.24 20.21
CA GLN A 94 14.02 2.15 20.11
C GLN A 94 13.64 3.64 20.00
N LYS A 95 12.38 3.94 19.67
CA LYS A 95 11.92 5.30 19.39
C LYS A 95 10.79 5.69 20.35
N GLU A 96 10.91 6.85 20.99
CA GLU A 96 9.82 7.47 21.72
C GLU A 96 8.82 8.04 20.70
N ILE A 97 7.53 7.70 20.87
CA ILE A 97 6.45 8.14 19.98
C ILE A 97 5.32 8.75 20.80
N ASP A 98 4.62 9.72 20.22
CA ASP A 98 3.39 10.25 20.79
C ASP A 98 2.27 9.20 20.67
N ARG A 99 1.90 8.61 21.81
CA ARG A 99 0.87 7.57 21.92
C ARG A 99 -0.56 8.09 21.93
N THR A 100 -0.76 9.38 21.66
CA THR A 100 -2.11 9.94 21.51
C THR A 100 -2.77 9.36 20.26
N PRO A 101 -3.96 8.74 20.36
CA PRO A 101 -4.68 8.24 19.20
C PRO A 101 -5.03 9.35 18.21
N VAL A 102 -5.22 8.97 16.94
CA VAL A 102 -5.65 9.90 15.90
C VAL A 102 -7.04 10.46 16.20
N LYS A 103 -7.20 11.78 16.06
CA LYS A 103 -8.47 12.49 16.23
C LYS A 103 -9.54 11.99 15.26
N ASP A 104 -10.78 11.88 15.73
CA ASP A 104 -11.91 11.42 14.92
C ASP A 104 -12.27 12.34 13.75
N GLU A 105 -11.87 13.61 13.80
CA GLU A 105 -12.04 14.58 12.72
C GLU A 105 -11.34 14.15 11.43
N LEU A 106 -10.25 13.37 11.51
CA LEU A 106 -9.56 12.85 10.33
C LEU A 106 -10.30 11.68 9.66
N ARG A 107 -11.30 11.10 10.32
CA ARG A 107 -12.12 9.99 9.80
C ARG A 107 -13.36 10.46 9.04
N GLN A 108 -13.47 11.76 8.77
CA GLN A 108 -14.60 12.30 8.01
C GLN A 108 -14.54 11.80 6.57
N PRO A 109 -15.69 11.42 5.97
CA PRO A 109 -15.73 11.02 4.57
C PRO A 109 -15.12 12.10 3.68
N GLN A 110 -14.22 11.68 2.78
CA GLN A 110 -13.61 12.55 1.78
C GLN A 110 -14.08 12.10 0.40
N GLU A 111 -14.73 12.97 -0.36
CA GLU A 111 -15.14 12.63 -1.72
C GLU A 111 -14.05 13.02 -2.71
N HIS A 112 -13.62 12.05 -3.52
CA HIS A 112 -12.63 12.23 -4.59
C HIS A 112 -13.06 11.42 -5.82
N ASP A 113 -12.68 11.86 -7.01
CA ASP A 113 -12.91 11.09 -8.24
C ASP A 113 -11.90 9.93 -8.32
N THR A 114 -10.63 10.22 -8.03
CA THR A 114 -9.53 9.24 -8.10
C THR A 114 -8.53 9.41 -6.96
N PHE A 115 -8.22 8.31 -6.28
CA PHE A 115 -7.04 8.20 -5.42
C PHE A 115 -5.81 7.82 -6.23
N ILE A 116 -4.68 8.47 -6.00
CA ILE A 116 -3.40 8.16 -6.64
C ILE A 116 -2.39 7.73 -5.56
N GLY A 117 -2.17 6.42 -5.44
CA GLY A 117 -1.14 5.82 -4.59
C GLY A 117 0.19 5.71 -5.33
N CYS A 118 1.30 5.82 -4.60
CA CYS A 118 2.61 5.77 -5.22
C CYS A 118 3.68 5.18 -4.33
N LEU A 119 4.56 4.40 -4.96
CA LEU A 119 5.78 3.98 -4.31
C LEU A 119 6.79 5.13 -4.38
N MET A 120 7.01 5.80 -3.25
CA MET A 120 8.02 6.86 -3.10
C MET A 120 9.06 6.56 -2.00
N SER A 121 8.83 5.50 -1.22
CA SER A 121 9.73 5.04 -0.16
C SER A 121 11.01 4.44 -0.74
N GLY A 122 12.18 4.89 -0.27
CA GLY A 122 13.47 4.36 -0.68
C GLY A 122 14.05 4.99 -1.96
N LEU A 123 13.36 5.95 -2.57
CA LEU A 123 13.86 6.70 -3.72
C LEU A 123 14.96 7.70 -3.32
N SER A 124 15.94 7.91 -4.19
CA SER A 124 16.86 9.05 -4.11
C SER A 124 16.12 10.38 -4.28
N LYS A 125 16.78 11.51 -3.99
CA LYS A 125 16.17 12.84 -4.17
C LYS A 125 15.80 13.10 -5.63
N GLU A 126 16.65 12.67 -6.56
CA GLU A 126 16.44 12.81 -8.00
C GLU A 126 15.29 11.91 -8.47
N GLN A 127 15.25 10.66 -7.99
CA GLN A 127 14.15 9.74 -8.28
C GLN A 127 12.83 10.25 -7.69
N TYR A 128 12.84 10.82 -6.49
CA TYR A 128 11.67 11.43 -5.87
C TYR A 128 11.15 12.61 -6.70
N ALA A 129 12.04 13.47 -7.19
CA ALA A 129 11.67 14.60 -8.05
C ALA A 129 11.07 14.14 -9.39
N GLU A 130 11.66 13.13 -10.04
CA GLU A 130 11.12 12.54 -11.27
C GLU A 130 9.78 11.85 -11.01
N GLY A 131 9.69 11.01 -9.97
CA GLY A 131 8.46 10.34 -9.55
C GLY A 131 7.33 11.33 -9.29
N ARG A 132 7.61 12.42 -8.56
CA ARG A 132 6.62 13.49 -8.34
C ARG A 132 6.15 14.13 -9.64
N SER A 133 7.04 14.31 -10.63
CA SER A 133 6.65 14.80 -11.95
C SER A 133 5.70 13.84 -12.68
N HIS A 134 5.88 12.53 -12.49
CA HIS A 134 4.97 11.50 -13.02
C HIS A 134 3.61 11.52 -12.34
N LEU A 135 3.56 11.70 -11.01
CA LEU A 135 2.29 11.86 -10.28
C LEU A 135 1.51 13.09 -10.76
N LEU A 136 2.19 14.21 -10.95
CA LEU A 136 1.59 15.42 -11.53
C LEU A 136 1.06 15.17 -12.94
N ALA A 137 1.78 14.38 -13.75
CA ALA A 137 1.32 14.00 -15.08
C ALA A 137 0.08 13.09 -15.04
N ILE A 138 0.00 12.14 -14.10
CA ILE A 138 -1.20 11.32 -13.85
C ILE A 138 -2.38 12.22 -13.48
N HIS A 139 -2.22 13.07 -12.46
CA HIS A 139 -3.25 14.00 -12.00
C HIS A 139 -3.77 14.89 -13.13
N THR A 140 -2.86 15.49 -13.90
CA THR A 140 -3.20 16.36 -15.03
C THR A 140 -3.95 15.59 -16.11
N THR A 141 -3.53 14.36 -16.41
CA THR A 141 -4.19 13.51 -17.41
C THR A 141 -5.60 13.12 -16.99
N LEU A 142 -5.81 12.75 -15.72
CA LEU A 142 -7.13 12.45 -15.15
C LEU A 142 -8.07 13.66 -15.26
N LYS A 143 -7.58 14.83 -14.83
CA LYS A 143 -8.32 16.08 -14.86
C LYS A 143 -8.70 16.52 -16.27
N ASP A 144 -7.70 16.61 -17.15
CA ASP A 144 -7.87 17.28 -18.46
C ASP A 144 -8.45 16.35 -19.52
N LYS A 145 -8.26 15.03 -19.41
CA LYS A 145 -8.64 14.06 -20.45
C LYS A 145 -9.71 13.05 -20.03
N LEU A 146 -9.95 12.86 -18.73
CA LEU A 146 -10.85 11.82 -18.23
C LEU A 146 -11.96 12.34 -17.32
N ALA A 147 -12.17 13.67 -17.28
CA ALA A 147 -13.21 14.31 -16.47
C ALA A 147 -13.17 13.91 -14.98
N SER A 148 -11.96 13.72 -14.43
CA SER A 148 -11.69 13.42 -13.02
C SER A 148 -10.93 14.60 -12.40
N PRO A 149 -11.58 15.76 -12.16
CA PRO A 149 -10.92 16.97 -11.67
C PRO A 149 -10.50 16.93 -10.20
N ASN A 150 -11.13 16.11 -9.36
CA ASN A 150 -10.93 16.04 -7.92
C ASN A 150 -10.14 14.79 -7.53
N ASN A 151 -8.81 14.82 -7.68
CA ASN A 151 -7.95 13.67 -7.39
C ASN A 151 -7.14 13.89 -6.11
N PHE A 152 -7.00 12.83 -5.30
CA PHE A 152 -6.18 12.83 -4.10
C PHE A 152 -4.84 12.13 -4.33
N CYS A 153 -3.74 12.75 -3.88
CA CYS A 153 -2.41 12.13 -3.88
C CYS A 153 -1.52 12.79 -2.81
N GLU A 154 -1.20 12.07 -1.75
CA GLU A 154 -0.32 12.60 -0.69
C GLU A 154 1.05 12.98 -1.25
N GLY A 155 1.63 12.17 -2.15
CA GLY A 155 2.94 12.43 -2.78
C GLY A 155 3.01 13.69 -3.65
N ILE A 156 1.87 14.25 -4.08
CA ILE A 156 1.81 15.57 -4.75
C ILE A 156 1.74 16.70 -3.71
N ASN A 157 0.93 16.51 -2.67
CA ASN A 157 0.63 17.50 -1.64
C ASN A 157 1.79 17.71 -0.67
N VAL A 158 2.64 16.69 -0.47
CA VAL A 158 3.82 16.74 0.38
C VAL A 158 5.05 17.16 -0.45
N GLY A 159 5.56 18.36 -0.18
CA GLY A 159 6.62 19.00 -0.98
C GLY A 159 8.00 18.35 -0.88
N SER A 160 8.27 17.54 0.15
CA SER A 160 9.52 16.79 0.35
C SER A 160 9.33 15.61 1.31
N SER A 161 10.29 14.68 1.35
CA SER A 161 10.32 13.56 2.30
C SER A 161 10.23 13.96 3.78
N ASP A 162 10.53 15.22 4.09
CA ASP A 162 10.59 15.74 5.46
C ASP A 162 9.29 16.43 5.88
N SER A 163 8.30 16.49 4.99
CA SER A 163 7.05 17.23 5.17
C SER A 163 5.81 16.33 5.32
N PHE A 164 6.00 15.02 5.47
CA PHE A 164 4.90 14.09 5.70
C PHE A 164 4.22 14.38 7.04
N GLY A 165 2.90 14.12 7.10
CA GLY A 165 2.19 14.07 8.37
C GLY A 165 2.76 13.00 9.30
N THR A 166 2.24 12.92 10.53
CA THR A 166 2.63 11.82 11.41
C THR A 166 2.20 10.48 10.78
N PRO A 167 2.94 9.38 11.00
CA PRO A 167 2.59 8.05 10.49
C PRO A 167 1.11 7.70 10.66
N LYS A 168 0.57 7.99 11.85
CA LYS A 168 -0.81 7.68 12.23
C LYS A 168 -1.85 8.50 11.47
N GLU A 169 -1.57 9.78 11.22
CA GLU A 169 -2.47 10.70 10.51
C GLU A 169 -2.49 10.42 9.01
N SER A 170 -1.32 10.17 8.40
CA SER A 170 -1.23 9.82 6.98
C SER A 170 -1.99 8.53 6.68
N LEU A 171 -1.84 7.49 7.53
CA LEU A 171 -2.60 6.25 7.35
C LEU A 171 -4.12 6.47 7.31
N VAL A 172 -4.66 7.26 8.25
CA VAL A 172 -6.10 7.54 8.31
C VAL A 172 -6.54 8.37 7.11
N THR A 173 -5.76 9.40 6.76
CA THR A 173 -6.07 10.30 5.65
C THR A 173 -6.14 9.54 4.33
N ASP A 174 -5.16 8.69 4.04
CA ASP A 174 -5.11 7.92 2.80
C ASP A 174 -6.22 6.88 2.74
N LEU A 175 -6.50 6.18 3.85
CA LEU A 175 -7.58 5.19 3.88
C LEU A 175 -8.96 5.82 3.71
N GLU A 176 -9.24 6.98 4.29
CA GLU A 176 -10.50 7.68 4.04
C GLU A 176 -10.57 8.24 2.62
N ALA A 177 -9.45 8.74 2.06
CA ALA A 177 -9.40 9.20 0.68
C ALA A 177 -9.66 8.06 -0.32
N ILE A 178 -9.07 6.88 -0.12
CA ILE A 178 -9.35 5.68 -0.93
C ILE A 178 -10.82 5.29 -0.81
N LYS A 179 -11.35 5.25 0.42
CA LYS A 179 -12.72 4.83 0.69
C LYS A 179 -13.75 5.71 0.00
N GLY A 180 -13.53 7.03 -0.06
CA GLY A 180 -14.41 7.95 -0.77
C GLY A 180 -14.02 8.28 -2.20
N SER A 181 -13.01 7.59 -2.76
CA SER A 181 -12.67 7.69 -4.19
C SER A 181 -13.51 6.75 -5.06
N ASP A 182 -13.88 7.16 -6.27
CA ASP A 182 -14.55 6.28 -7.25
C ASP A 182 -13.59 5.30 -7.93
N ASN A 183 -12.35 5.75 -8.20
CA ASN A 183 -11.30 4.94 -8.82
C ASN A 183 -9.98 5.06 -8.05
N CYS A 184 -9.08 4.09 -8.24
CA CYS A 184 -7.74 4.14 -7.69
C CYS A 184 -6.67 3.86 -8.75
N VAL A 185 -5.63 4.68 -8.79
CA VAL A 185 -4.45 4.51 -9.63
C VAL A 185 -3.23 4.35 -8.73
N PHE A 186 -2.45 3.31 -8.96
CA PHE A 186 -1.22 3.02 -8.23
C PHE A 186 -0.04 3.08 -9.19
N TYR A 187 1.02 3.79 -8.79
CA TYR A 187 2.23 3.95 -9.58
C TYR A 187 3.44 3.40 -8.84
N GLN A 188 4.01 2.32 -9.37
CA GLN A 188 5.28 1.79 -8.96
C GLN A 188 6.39 2.40 -9.83
N TYR A 189 7.27 3.19 -9.22
CA TYR A 189 8.36 3.88 -9.93
C TYR A 189 9.45 2.91 -10.43
N ASP A 190 9.91 1.99 -9.57
CA ASP A 190 10.88 0.95 -9.93
C ASP A 190 10.58 -0.41 -9.26
N ASP A 191 11.33 -1.44 -9.65
CA ASP A 191 11.22 -2.81 -9.12
C ASP A 191 12.12 -3.09 -7.91
N SER A 192 12.97 -2.14 -7.54
CA SER A 192 14.03 -2.30 -6.53
C SER A 192 13.62 -1.83 -5.13
N SER A 193 12.45 -1.21 -5.03
CA SER A 193 12.10 -0.43 -3.87
C SER A 193 11.66 -1.24 -2.64
N PRO A 194 11.96 -0.76 -1.42
CA PRO A 194 11.59 -1.40 -0.16
C PRO A 194 10.07 -1.48 0.06
N PRO A 195 9.63 -2.26 1.08
CA PRO A 195 8.25 -2.29 1.56
C PRO A 195 7.59 -0.91 1.58
N SER A 196 6.56 -0.73 0.75
CA SER A 196 5.89 0.57 0.55
C SER A 196 4.49 0.58 1.13
N GLY A 197 4.10 1.74 1.69
CA GLY A 197 2.72 2.02 2.10
C GLY A 197 1.71 1.84 0.96
N MET A 198 2.14 2.06 -0.29
CA MET A 198 1.32 1.84 -1.49
C MET A 198 0.68 0.44 -1.55
N TRP A 199 1.36 -0.61 -1.07
CA TRP A 199 0.80 -1.96 -1.07
C TRP A 199 -0.31 -2.12 -0.03
N VAL A 200 -0.24 -1.39 1.09
CA VAL A 200 -1.31 -1.32 2.10
C VAL A 200 -2.52 -0.59 1.51
N GLU A 201 -2.30 0.55 0.86
CA GLU A 201 -3.35 1.30 0.18
C GLU A 201 -4.07 0.47 -0.88
N LEU A 202 -3.30 -0.20 -1.76
CA LEU A 202 -3.87 -1.06 -2.80
C LEU A 202 -4.66 -2.22 -2.19
N GLY A 203 -4.16 -2.84 -1.11
CA GLY A 203 -4.89 -3.89 -0.40
C GLY A 203 -6.24 -3.39 0.13
N ALA A 204 -6.27 -2.18 0.70
CA ALA A 204 -7.50 -1.57 1.20
C ALA A 204 -8.50 -1.27 0.07
N ALA A 205 -8.02 -0.66 -1.02
CA ALA A 205 -8.82 -0.35 -2.20
C ALA A 205 -9.50 -1.61 -2.78
N LEU A 206 -8.73 -2.69 -2.96
CA LEU A 206 -9.25 -3.96 -3.46
C LEU A 206 -10.27 -4.59 -2.51
N ALA A 207 -10.02 -4.53 -1.19
CA ALA A 207 -10.97 -5.04 -0.20
C ALA A 207 -12.29 -4.24 -0.18
N TRP A 208 -12.27 -2.95 -0.47
CA TRP A 208 -13.49 -2.16 -0.65
C TRP A 208 -14.13 -2.31 -2.04
N GLY A 209 -13.55 -3.12 -2.93
CA GLY A 209 -14.08 -3.35 -4.28
C GLY A 209 -13.87 -2.15 -5.20
N LYS A 210 -12.88 -1.30 -4.92
CA LYS A 210 -12.56 -0.15 -5.76
C LYS A 210 -11.95 -0.61 -7.09
N PRO A 211 -12.34 -0.05 -8.24
CA PRO A 211 -11.64 -0.27 -9.50
C PRO A 211 -10.21 0.26 -9.40
N CYS A 212 -9.22 -0.60 -9.59
CA CYS A 212 -7.81 -0.27 -9.41
C CYS A 212 -7.02 -0.46 -10.71
N THR A 213 -6.12 0.49 -11.00
CA THR A 213 -5.08 0.34 -12.03
C THR A 213 -3.70 0.43 -11.39
N LEU A 214 -2.84 -0.57 -11.60
CA LEU A 214 -1.43 -0.55 -11.20
C LEU A 214 -0.53 -0.37 -12.43
N PHE A 215 0.25 0.71 -12.44
CA PHE A 215 1.34 0.91 -13.38
C PHE A 215 2.65 0.41 -12.77
N ALA A 216 3.31 -0.53 -13.45
CA ALA A 216 4.59 -1.08 -13.02
C ALA A 216 5.56 -1.18 -14.20
N PRO A 217 6.87 -0.99 -14.00
CA PRO A 217 7.86 -1.13 -15.07
C PRO A 217 7.90 -2.57 -15.57
N ASN A 218 7.87 -3.53 -14.64
CA ASN A 218 7.84 -4.97 -14.87
C ASN A 218 7.01 -5.65 -13.74
N LEU A 219 7.09 -6.99 -13.61
CA LEU A 219 6.40 -7.72 -12.54
C LEU A 219 7.33 -8.23 -11.44
N GLU A 220 8.62 -7.92 -11.47
CA GLU A 220 9.59 -8.47 -10.51
C GLU A 220 9.34 -7.95 -9.10
N GLY A 221 9.02 -6.66 -8.97
CA GLY A 221 8.67 -6.01 -7.70
C GLY A 221 7.17 -5.96 -7.39
N VAL A 222 6.33 -6.70 -8.13
CA VAL A 222 4.88 -6.78 -7.88
C VAL A 222 4.59 -7.96 -6.94
N PRO A 223 3.68 -7.85 -5.97
CA PRO A 223 3.26 -8.98 -5.13
C PRO A 223 2.72 -10.18 -5.93
N GLU A 224 2.94 -11.40 -5.42
CA GLU A 224 2.56 -12.62 -6.15
C GLU A 224 1.04 -12.75 -6.26
N ALA A 225 0.30 -12.34 -5.22
CA ALA A 225 -1.16 -12.32 -5.25
C ALA A 225 -1.70 -11.44 -6.40
N ILE A 226 -1.01 -10.35 -6.74
CA ILE A 226 -1.37 -9.51 -7.90
C ILE A 226 -1.05 -10.22 -9.21
N LYS A 227 0.12 -10.87 -9.32
CA LYS A 227 0.50 -11.62 -10.53
C LYS A 227 -0.46 -12.76 -10.83
N ASN A 228 -1.02 -13.36 -9.77
CA ASN A 228 -2.00 -14.44 -9.86
C ASN A 228 -3.43 -13.96 -10.19
N GLY A 229 -3.64 -12.64 -10.31
CA GLY A 229 -4.88 -12.06 -10.84
C GLY A 229 -5.91 -11.72 -9.76
N MET A 230 -5.65 -10.64 -9.00
CA MET A 230 -6.66 -10.09 -8.09
C MET A 230 -7.83 -9.46 -8.85
N ALA A 231 -9.05 -9.78 -8.43
CA ALA A 231 -10.26 -9.18 -8.98
C ALA A 231 -10.27 -7.66 -8.74
N GLY A 232 -10.78 -6.91 -9.73
CA GLY A 232 -10.85 -5.44 -9.65
C GLY A 232 -9.54 -4.71 -9.92
N LEU A 233 -8.44 -5.43 -10.24
CA LEU A 233 -7.14 -4.85 -10.53
C LEU A 233 -6.73 -5.03 -12.00
N LYS A 234 -6.42 -3.92 -12.67
CA LYS A 234 -5.77 -3.88 -13.99
C LYS A 234 -4.29 -3.56 -13.83
N VAL A 235 -3.41 -4.43 -14.31
CA VAL A 235 -1.95 -4.19 -14.30
C VAL A 235 -1.49 -3.73 -15.67
N VAL A 236 -0.86 -2.54 -15.74
CA VAL A 236 -0.30 -1.95 -16.96
C VAL A 236 1.22 -1.93 -16.84
N LYS A 237 1.89 -2.82 -17.60
CA LYS A 237 3.34 -2.79 -17.73
C LYS A 237 3.76 -1.63 -18.63
N TYR A 238 4.63 -0.76 -18.14
CA TYR A 238 5.12 0.38 -18.92
C TYR A 238 6.59 0.24 -19.37
N GLY A 239 7.38 -0.68 -18.82
CA GLY A 239 8.80 -0.81 -19.16
C GLY A 239 9.63 0.34 -18.61
N ASP A 240 9.72 1.45 -19.36
CA ASP A 240 10.49 2.64 -18.99
C ASP A 240 9.64 3.91 -18.85
N HIS A 241 10.20 4.94 -18.20
CA HIS A 241 9.50 6.20 -17.93
C HIS A 241 9.10 6.98 -19.18
N ARG A 242 9.82 6.83 -20.31
CA ARG A 242 9.44 7.49 -21.57
C ARG A 242 8.18 6.86 -22.13
N ASN A 243 8.08 5.54 -22.07
CA ASN A 243 6.89 4.81 -22.47
C ASN A 243 5.71 5.05 -21.52
N PHE A 244 5.96 5.17 -20.21
CA PHE A 244 4.94 5.61 -19.25
C PHE A 244 4.34 6.97 -19.64
N GLN A 245 5.17 7.98 -19.89
CA GLN A 245 4.72 9.30 -20.34
C GLN A 245 3.99 9.24 -21.69
N LYS A 246 4.41 8.36 -22.60
CA LYS A 246 3.71 8.10 -23.87
C LYS A 246 2.31 7.56 -23.63
N ILE A 247 2.14 6.60 -22.71
CA ILE A 247 0.83 6.05 -22.33
C ILE A 247 -0.09 7.15 -21.82
N LEU A 248 0.37 8.03 -20.92
CA LEU A 248 -0.44 9.15 -20.42
C LEU A 248 -0.89 10.11 -21.54
N ARG A 249 -0.02 10.33 -22.55
CA ARG A 249 -0.35 11.22 -23.66
C ARG A 249 -1.34 10.61 -24.65
N GLU A 250 -1.08 9.38 -25.07
CA GLU A 250 -1.73 8.75 -26.24
C GLU A 250 -2.84 7.77 -25.85
N GLN A 251 -2.80 7.24 -24.63
CA GLN A 251 -3.73 6.21 -24.14
C GLN A 251 -4.20 6.51 -22.71
N PRO A 252 -4.74 7.72 -22.43
CA PRO A 252 -5.11 8.14 -21.08
C PRO A 252 -6.12 7.19 -20.43
N GLN A 253 -7.02 6.57 -21.20
CA GLN A 253 -7.99 5.58 -20.72
C GLN A 253 -7.34 4.37 -20.04
N ARG A 254 -6.03 4.16 -20.17
CA ARG A 254 -5.33 3.13 -19.38
C ARG A 254 -5.26 3.43 -17.90
N LEU A 255 -5.50 4.68 -17.47
CA LEU A 255 -5.55 5.07 -16.06
C LEU A 255 -6.78 4.51 -15.34
N THR A 256 -7.86 4.23 -16.06
CA THR A 256 -9.07 3.65 -15.47
C THR A 256 -9.08 2.13 -15.64
N ALA A 257 -9.69 1.43 -14.68
CA ALA A 257 -9.77 -0.03 -14.65
C ALA A 257 -10.81 -0.61 -15.64
N GLY A 258 -11.41 0.25 -16.48
CA GLY A 258 -12.34 -0.13 -17.55
C GLY A 258 -11.69 -0.91 -18.70
#